data_AF-A0A8S0W6L5-F1
#
_entry.id   AF-A0A8S0W6L5-F1
#
_cell.length_a   1.000
_cell.length_b   1.000
_cell.length_c   1.000
_cell.angle_alpha   90.00
_cell.angle_beta   90.00
_cell.angle_gamma   90.00
#
_symmetry.space_group_name_H-M   'P 1'
#
loop_
_entity.id
_entity.type
_entity.pdbx_description
1 polymer ?
#
loop_
_entity_poly.entity_id
_entity_poly.type
_entity_poly.pdbx_seq_one_letter_code
_entity_poly.pdbx_strand_id
1 'polypeptide(L)'
;MPLYYADGSIDPITLQTVPDHHIIFYSSVVDGQLWCPDCRAVESLVKEVFSADDADGLVVYVGERSQWKNPANIYRQDPWKITGVPTIVKLKDGKEVGRLVDEKEILNDLKTFVKSS
;
A
#
# COMPACT_ATOMS: atom_id res chain seq x y z
N MET A 1 12.10 11.32 -0.05
CA MET A 1 11.71 11.26 1.38
C MET A 1 11.41 9.81 1.76
N PRO A 2 11.48 9.38 3.03
CA PRO A 2 11.38 7.95 3.36
C PRO A 2 9.95 7.43 3.23
N LEU A 3 9.81 6.12 2.98
CA LEU A 3 8.55 5.40 3.18
C LEU A 3 8.10 5.55 4.63
N TYR A 4 6.88 6.00 4.84
CA TYR A 4 6.25 6.08 6.15
C TYR A 4 5.43 4.82 6.42
N TYR A 5 5.25 4.47 7.69
CA TYR A 5 4.38 3.39 8.11
C TYR A 5 3.20 4.01 8.83
N ALA A 6 1.99 3.70 8.36
CA ALA A 6 0.77 4.15 9.01
C ALA A 6 0.71 3.53 10.41
N ASP A 7 0.53 4.38 11.40
CA ASP A 7 0.22 3.94 12.74
C ASP A 7 -1.17 3.28 12.72
N GLY A 8 -1.34 2.19 13.47
CA GLY A 8 -2.59 1.43 13.52
C GLY A 8 -3.81 2.23 14.02
N SER A 9 -3.59 3.47 14.45
CA SER A 9 -4.62 4.41 14.88
C SER A 9 -5.24 5.24 13.74
N ILE A 10 -4.71 5.19 12.51
CA ILE A 10 -5.21 6.00 11.40
C ILE A 10 -6.44 5.34 10.78
N ASP A 11 -7.58 6.02 10.83
CA ASP A 11 -8.82 5.55 10.20
C ASP A 11 -8.68 5.46 8.68
N PRO A 12 -9.33 4.47 8.04
CA PRO A 12 -9.30 4.31 6.58
C PRO A 12 -9.88 5.51 5.83
N ILE A 13 -10.73 6.31 6.46
CA ILE A 13 -11.27 7.53 5.86
C ILE A 13 -10.19 8.63 5.84
N THR A 14 -9.51 8.82 6.97
CA THR A 14 -8.43 9.81 7.14
C THR A 14 -7.23 9.49 6.25
N LEU A 15 -6.99 8.20 5.96
CA LEU A 15 -5.97 7.79 4.99
C LEU A 15 -6.16 8.43 3.61
N GLN A 16 -7.37 8.79 3.18
CA GLN A 16 -7.54 9.47 1.88
C GLN A 16 -7.04 10.92 1.90
N THR A 17 -6.89 11.51 3.08
CA THR A 17 -6.53 12.94 3.24
C THR A 17 -5.07 13.16 3.62
N VAL A 18 -4.28 12.09 3.73
CA VAL A 18 -2.85 12.20 4.02
C VAL A 18 -2.13 12.93 2.88
N PRO A 19 -1.08 13.70 3.18
CA PRO A 19 -0.30 14.39 2.16
C PRO A 19 0.48 13.42 1.26
N ASP A 20 0.66 12.16 1.67
CA ASP A 20 1.33 11.13 0.89
C ASP A 20 0.55 10.80 -0.39
N HIS A 21 1.25 10.86 -1.51
CA HIS A 21 0.66 10.60 -2.83
C HIS A 21 0.42 9.11 -3.10
N HIS A 22 1.05 8.20 -2.36
CA HIS A 22 0.91 6.76 -2.58
C HIS A 22 0.66 6.03 -1.27
N ILE A 23 -0.34 5.14 -1.27
CA ILE A 23 -0.68 4.30 -0.13
C ILE A 23 -0.48 2.85 -0.52
N ILE A 24 0.35 2.14 0.25
CA ILE A 24 0.78 0.78 -0.03
C ILE A 24 0.18 -0.14 1.02
N PHE A 25 -0.80 -0.94 0.62
CA PHE A 25 -1.43 -1.94 1.48
C PHE A 25 -0.60 -3.23 1.48
N TYR A 26 0.00 -3.53 2.62
CA TYR A 26 0.78 -4.75 2.86
C TYR A 26 0.16 -5.64 3.92
N SER A 27 0.51 -6.92 3.88
CA SER A 27 0.29 -7.85 4.97
C SER A 27 1.03 -7.40 6.22
N SER A 28 0.49 -7.61 7.43
CA SER A 28 1.27 -7.37 8.65
C SER A 28 2.56 -8.19 8.71
N VAL A 29 3.52 -7.66 9.47
CA VAL A 29 4.77 -8.34 9.78
C VAL A 29 4.50 -9.40 10.85
N VAL A 30 4.82 -10.66 10.54
CA VAL A 30 4.75 -11.82 11.43
C VAL A 30 6.15 -12.42 11.48
N ASP A 31 6.70 -12.61 12.68
CA ASP A 31 8.08 -13.10 12.89
C ASP A 31 9.15 -12.27 12.16
N GLY A 32 8.96 -10.94 12.09
CA GLY A 32 9.92 -10.03 11.47
C GLY A 32 9.86 -9.94 9.94
N GLN A 33 8.90 -10.62 9.29
CA GLN A 33 8.69 -10.50 7.84
C GLN A 33 7.19 -10.43 7.48
N LEU A 34 6.89 -9.87 6.31
CA LEU A 34 5.53 -9.86 5.76
C LEU A 34 5.05 -11.31 5.55
N TRP A 35 3.89 -11.69 6.10
CA TRP A 35 3.38 -13.06 5.98
C TRP A 35 2.97 -13.43 4.54
N CYS A 36 2.73 -12.43 3.69
CA CYS A 36 2.39 -12.62 2.28
C CYS A 36 3.68 -12.70 1.42
N PRO A 37 3.89 -13.77 0.64
CA PRO A 37 5.05 -13.89 -0.25
C PRO A 37 5.10 -12.78 -1.31
N ASP A 38 3.95 -12.45 -1.91
CA ASP A 38 3.81 -11.44 -2.95
C ASP A 38 4.20 -10.04 -2.44
N CYS A 39 3.83 -9.72 -1.18
CA CYS A 39 4.23 -8.47 -0.55
C CYS A 39 5.75 -8.38 -0.38
N ARG A 40 6.43 -9.48 0.00
CA ARG A 40 7.90 -9.52 0.13
C ARG A 40 8.61 -9.35 -1.21
N ALA A 41 8.04 -9.91 -2.28
CA ALA A 41 8.60 -9.79 -3.62
C ALA A 41 8.63 -8.33 -4.11
N VAL A 42 7.56 -7.57 -3.84
CA VAL A 42 7.46 -6.17 -4.26
C VAL A 42 8.09 -5.18 -3.28
N GLU A 43 8.27 -5.54 -2.01
CA GLU A 43 8.81 -4.65 -0.96
C GLU A 43 10.17 -4.06 -1.34
N SER A 44 11.06 -4.88 -1.90
CA SER A 44 12.39 -4.42 -2.34
C SER A 44 12.30 -3.40 -3.46
N LEU A 45 11.40 -3.63 -4.43
CA LEU A 45 11.18 -2.72 -5.55
C LEU A 45 10.52 -1.41 -5.09
N VAL A 46 9.49 -1.49 -4.25
CA VAL A 46 8.84 -0.31 -3.66
C VAL A 46 9.86 0.52 -2.91
N LYS A 47 10.66 -0.10 -2.04
CA LYS A 47 11.71 0.62 -1.32
C LYS A 47 12.71 1.29 -2.25
N GLU A 48 13.14 0.62 -3.31
CA GLU A 48 14.05 1.19 -4.31
C GLU A 48 13.42 2.40 -5.03
N VAL A 49 12.22 2.25 -5.57
CA VAL A 49 11.54 3.27 -6.38
C VAL A 49 11.22 4.51 -5.55
N PHE A 50 10.59 4.33 -4.38
CA PHE A 50 10.23 5.46 -3.51
C PHE A 50 11.46 6.14 -2.90
N SER A 51 12.56 5.41 -2.68
CA SER A 51 13.83 6.03 -2.26
C SER A 51 14.52 6.80 -3.38
N ALA A 52 14.33 6.40 -4.65
CA ALA A 52 15.04 6.97 -5.80
C ALA A 52 14.32 8.18 -6.43
N ASP A 53 12.99 8.12 -6.57
CA ASP A 53 12.19 9.13 -7.27
C ASP A 53 11.70 10.28 -6.36
N ASP A 54 12.24 10.40 -5.14
CA ASP A 54 11.81 11.34 -4.08
C ASP A 54 10.29 11.34 -3.84
N ALA A 55 9.64 10.20 -4.08
CA ALA A 55 8.21 10.06 -3.94
C ALA A 55 7.82 9.68 -2.51
N ASP A 56 6.74 10.28 -2.02
CA ASP A 56 6.16 9.92 -0.72
C ASP A 56 5.24 8.71 -0.86
N GLY A 57 5.40 7.78 0.08
CA GLY A 57 4.64 6.54 0.15
C GLY A 57 4.36 6.13 1.60
N LEU A 58 3.09 5.83 1.88
CA LEU A 58 2.60 5.40 3.18
C LEU A 58 2.24 3.92 3.15
N VAL A 59 2.98 3.10 3.89
CA VAL A 59 2.74 1.67 4.07
C VAL A 59 1.69 1.45 5.14
N VAL A 60 0.61 0.77 4.79
CA VAL A 60 -0.51 0.42 5.66
C VAL A 60 -0.57 -1.10 5.82
N TYR A 61 -0.52 -1.57 7.06
CA TYR A 61 -0.66 -2.98 7.35
C TYR A 61 -2.13 -3.37 7.49
N VAL A 62 -2.60 -4.30 6.65
CA VAL A 62 -4.00 -4.75 6.65
C VAL A 62 -4.36 -5.68 7.81
N GLY A 63 -3.37 -6.04 8.64
CA GLY A 63 -3.50 -7.01 9.71
C GLY A 63 -2.87 -8.37 9.41
N GLU A 64 -3.02 -9.27 10.38
CA GLU A 64 -2.62 -10.67 10.25
C GLU A 64 -3.48 -11.40 9.23
N ARG A 65 -3.01 -12.55 8.74
CA ARG A 65 -3.72 -13.36 7.73
C ARG A 65 -5.18 -13.66 8.11
N SER A 66 -5.45 -13.92 9.38
CA SER A 66 -6.79 -14.20 9.90
C SER A 66 -7.69 -12.96 9.84
N GLN A 67 -7.16 -11.78 10.18
CA GLN A 67 -7.87 -10.51 10.11
C GLN A 67 -8.13 -10.08 8.66
N TRP A 68 -7.17 -10.29 7.76
CA TRP A 68 -7.32 -9.99 6.34
C TRP A 68 -8.36 -10.89 5.66
N LYS A 69 -8.38 -12.19 5.99
CA LYS A 69 -9.39 -13.12 5.46
C LYS A 69 -10.81 -12.77 5.87
N ASN A 70 -10.99 -12.04 6.98
CA ASN A 70 -12.30 -11.62 7.42
C ASN A 70 -12.91 -10.60 6.43
N PRO A 71 -14.10 -10.84 5.87
CA PRO A 71 -14.78 -9.87 5.00
C PRO A 71 -15.11 -8.57 5.73
N ALA A 72 -15.22 -8.58 7.07
CA ALA A 72 -15.41 -7.39 7.89
C ALA A 72 -14.14 -6.55 8.08
N ASN A 73 -13.02 -6.87 7.40
CA ASN A 73 -11.82 -6.07 7.44
C ASN A 73 -12.10 -4.66 6.90
N ILE A 74 -11.63 -3.63 7.62
CA ILE A 74 -11.88 -2.22 7.30
C ILE A 74 -11.32 -1.80 5.92
N TYR A 75 -10.25 -2.43 5.45
CA TYR A 75 -9.64 -2.14 4.15
C TYR A 75 -10.35 -2.86 3.00
N ARG A 76 -11.09 -3.94 3.29
CA ARG A 76 -11.94 -4.63 2.30
C ARG A 76 -13.27 -3.93 2.06
N GLN A 77 -13.62 -2.96 2.90
CA GLN A 77 -14.83 -2.17 2.81
C GLN A 77 -14.56 -0.80 2.18
N ASP A 78 -15.61 -0.01 1.98
CA ASP A 78 -15.48 1.40 1.62
C ASP A 78 -14.60 2.13 2.65
N PRO A 79 -13.71 3.04 2.21
CA PRO A 79 -13.56 3.55 0.85
C PRO A 79 -12.62 2.73 -0.07
N TRP A 80 -11.79 1.85 0.49
CA TRP A 80 -10.65 1.27 -0.24
C TRP A 80 -11.01 0.06 -1.11
N LYS A 81 -11.88 -0.82 -0.61
CA LYS A 81 -12.30 -2.06 -1.28
C LYS A 81 -11.12 -2.88 -1.78
N ILE A 82 -10.08 -3.02 -0.96
CA ILE A 82 -8.90 -3.81 -1.29
C ILE A 82 -9.33 -5.28 -1.41
N THR A 83 -9.07 -5.89 -2.55
CA THR A 83 -9.44 -7.30 -2.82
C THR A 83 -8.29 -8.26 -2.50
N GLY A 84 -7.05 -7.81 -2.73
CA GLY A 84 -5.81 -8.57 -2.51
C GLY A 84 -4.68 -7.69 -1.95
N VAL A 85 -3.67 -8.32 -1.36
CA VAL A 85 -2.41 -7.66 -1.01
C VAL A 85 -1.27 -8.37 -1.75
N PRO A 86 -0.25 -7.66 -2.24
CA PRO A 86 -0.04 -6.21 -2.14
C PRO A 86 -0.98 -5.40 -3.04
N THR A 87 -1.33 -4.17 -2.63
CA THR A 87 -2.04 -3.19 -3.47
C THR A 87 -1.47 -1.81 -3.21
N ILE A 88 -1.23 -1.03 -4.27
CA ILE A 88 -0.72 0.34 -4.18
C ILE A 88 -1.76 1.27 -4.77
N VAL A 89 -2.19 2.27 -4.02
CA VAL A 89 -3.15 3.28 -4.46
C VAL A 89 -2.45 4.62 -4.56
N LYS A 90 -2.63 5.33 -5.67
CA LYS A 90 -2.16 6.70 -5.84
C LYS A 90 -3.30 7.66 -5.56
N LEU A 91 -3.05 8.57 -4.63
CA LEU A 91 -3.91 9.68 -4.30
C LEU A 91 -3.34 10.96 -4.88
N LYS A 92 -4.23 11.80 -5.39
CA LYS A 92 -3.92 13.17 -5.81
C LYS A 92 -5.03 14.08 -5.28
N ASP A 93 -4.67 15.07 -4.47
CA ASP A 93 -5.62 16.02 -3.86
C ASP A 93 -6.79 15.32 -3.13
N GLY A 94 -6.48 14.23 -2.41
CA GLY A 94 -7.46 13.44 -1.67
C GLY A 94 -8.39 12.56 -2.52
N LYS A 95 -8.07 12.37 -3.81
CA LYS A 95 -8.80 11.49 -4.71
C LYS A 95 -7.90 10.39 -5.24
N GLU A 96 -8.41 9.16 -5.25
CA GLU A 96 -7.76 8.06 -5.95
C GLU A 96 -7.70 8.36 -7.45
N VAL A 97 -6.47 8.42 -7.98
CA VAL A 97 -6.21 8.60 -9.42
C VAL A 97 -5.83 7.28 -10.10
N GLY A 98 -5.45 6.27 -9.33
CA GLY A 98 -5.14 4.95 -9.84
C GLY A 98 -4.75 3.99 -8.73
N ARG A 99 -4.79 2.70 -9.05
CA ARG A 99 -4.34 1.62 -8.16
C ARG A 99 -3.63 0.54 -8.97
N LEU A 100 -2.60 -0.07 -8.39
CA LEU A 100 -1.92 -1.26 -8.88
C LEU A 100 -2.27 -2.41 -7.96
N VAL A 101 -2.75 -3.50 -8.54
CA VAL A 101 -3.20 -4.68 -7.81
C VAL A 101 -2.25 -5.83 -8.16
N ASP A 102 -2.02 -6.74 -7.22
CA ASP A 102 -1.16 -7.91 -7.42
C ASP A 102 0.33 -7.57 -7.59
N GLU A 103 1.19 -8.57 -7.32
CA GLU A 103 2.63 -8.38 -7.43
C GLU A 103 3.09 -8.07 -8.86
N LYS A 104 2.46 -8.65 -9.88
CA LYS A 104 2.95 -8.58 -11.27
C LYS A 104 2.74 -7.20 -11.88
N GLU A 105 1.60 -6.56 -11.61
CA GLU A 105 1.37 -5.19 -12.05
C GLU A 105 2.32 -4.24 -11.31
N ILE A 106 2.48 -4.43 -10.00
CA ILE A 106 3.42 -3.62 -9.22
C ILE A 106 4.86 -3.77 -9.76
N LEU A 107 5.33 -4.98 -10.05
CA LEU A 107 6.69 -5.19 -10.54
C LEU A 107 6.94 -4.54 -11.91
N ASN A 108 5.95 -4.53 -12.79
CA ASN A 108 6.09 -3.97 -14.14
C ASN A 108 5.83 -2.46 -14.19
N ASP A 109 4.75 -1.99 -13.54
CA ASP A 109 4.21 -0.66 -13.74
C ASP A 109 4.58 0.33 -12.62
N LEU A 110 5.07 -0.13 -11.46
CA LEU A 110 5.37 0.76 -10.33
C LEU A 110 6.34 1.89 -10.70
N LYS A 111 7.39 1.58 -11.47
CA LYS A 111 8.36 2.59 -11.90
C LYS A 111 7.70 3.70 -12.72
N THR A 112 6.77 3.33 -13.60
CA THR A 112 6.03 4.29 -14.44
C THR A 112 4.98 5.04 -13.60
N PHE A 113 4.34 4.34 -12.68
CA PHE A 113 3.28 4.86 -11.83
C PHE A 113 3.77 5.97 -10.88
N VAL A 114 4.94 5.76 -10.28
CA VAL A 114 5.61 6.75 -9.44
C VAL A 114 6.14 7.92 -10.27
N LYS A 115 6.74 7.66 -11.44
CA LYS A 115 7.28 8.70 -12.33
C LYS A 115 6.22 9.60 -12.99
N SER A 116 4.98 9.14 -13.10
CA SER A 116 3.88 9.90 -13.70
C SER A 116 3.26 10.91 -12.71
N SER A 117 4.07 11.55 -11.88
CA SER A 117 3.63 12.51 -10.85
C SER A 117 4.15 13.91 -11.13
#